data_AF-A0A937M399-F1
#
_entry.id   AF-A0A937M399-F1
#
_cell.length_a   1.000
_cell.length_b   1.000
_cell.length_c   1.000
_cell.angle_alpha   90.00
_cell.angle_beta   90.00
_cell.angle_gamma   90.00
#
_symmetry.space_group_name_H-M   'P 1'
#
loop_
_entity.id
_entity.type
_entity.pdbx_description
1 polymer ?
#
loop_
_entity_poly.entity_id
_entity_poly.type
_entity_poly.pdbx_seq_one_letter_code
_entity_poly.pdbx_strand_id
1 'polypeptide(L)' 'MKKEELVEIFSNLHPEDTAGSITGEVHLADGTVIKTDSIRVDMDGGRIILSEKTSLMYETNKKNWIQELIFYQNKKRRSA' A
#
# COMPACT_ATOMS: atom_id res chain seq x y z
N MET A 1 -10.89 6.69 -7.93
CA MET A 1 -11.29 5.37 -7.43
C MET A 1 -11.66 5.52 -5.96
N LYS A 2 -12.78 4.93 -5.56
CA LYS A 2 -13.24 4.86 -4.17
C LYS A 2 -12.56 3.70 -3.45
N LYS A 3 -12.65 3.69 -2.11
CA LYS A 3 -12.05 2.64 -1.28
C LYS A 3 -12.69 1.27 -1.57
N GLU A 4 -14.00 1.23 -1.77
CA GLU A 4 -14.75 0.01 -2.02
C GLU A 4 -14.35 -0.61 -3.37
N GLU A 5 -14.17 0.21 -4.40
CA GLU A 5 -13.72 -0.20 -5.74
C GLU A 5 -12.30 -0.80 -5.70
N LEU A 6 -11.41 -0.21 -4.92
CA LEU A 6 -10.05 -0.73 -4.73
C LEU A 6 -10.07 -2.13 -4.08
N VAL A 7 -10.89 -2.31 -3.04
CA VAL A 7 -11.04 -3.60 -2.36
C VAL A 7 -11.61 -4.65 -3.31
N GLU A 8 -12.59 -4.29 -4.13
CA GLU A 8 -13.20 -5.20 -5.11
C GLU A 8 -12.18 -5.72 -6.13
N ILE A 9 -11.32 -4.85 -6.67
CA ILE A 9 -10.27 -5.24 -7.62
C ILE A 9 -9.25 -6.18 -6.96
N PHE A 10 -8.74 -5.84 -5.77
CA PHE A 10 -7.77 -6.68 -5.06
C PHE A 10 -8.35 -8.04 -4.61
N SER A 11 -9.65 -8.11 -4.35
CA SER A 11 -10.32 -9.35 -3.93
C SER A 11 -10.58 -10.31 -5.08
N ASN A 12 -10.52 -9.82 -6.33
CA ASN A 12 -10.82 -10.59 -7.54
C ASN A 12 -9.62 -10.66 -8.51
N LEU A 13 -8.39 -10.54 -7.99
CA LEU A 13 -7.18 -10.73 -8.79
C LEU A 13 -7.15 -12.14 -9.40
N HIS A 14 -6.77 -12.20 -10.68
CA HIS A 14 -6.48 -13.48 -11.31
C HIS A 14 -5.29 -14.16 -10.62
N PRO A 15 -5.21 -15.51 -10.58
CA PRO A 15 -4.11 -16.22 -9.95
C PRO A 15 -2.72 -15.77 -10.42
N GLU A 16 -2.58 -15.48 -11.71
CA GLU A 16 -1.34 -14.95 -12.31
C GLU A 16 -0.93 -13.58 -11.76
N ASP A 17 -1.88 -12.79 -11.26
CA ASP A 17 -1.66 -11.43 -10.72
C ASP A 17 -1.58 -11.41 -9.19
N THR A 18 -1.70 -12.57 -8.53
CA THR A 18 -1.60 -12.66 -7.06
C THR A 18 -0.17 -12.57 -6.53
N ALA A 19 0.82 -12.79 -7.40
CA ALA A 19 2.23 -12.78 -7.03
C ALA A 19 2.95 -11.61 -7.71
N GLY A 20 3.55 -10.72 -6.92
CA GLY A 20 4.29 -9.58 -7.45
C GLY A 20 4.57 -8.51 -6.41
N SER A 21 5.45 -7.56 -6.77
CA SER A 21 5.69 -6.35 -6.00
C SER A 21 4.84 -5.22 -6.56
N ILE A 22 4.24 -4.39 -5.69
CA ILE A 22 3.53 -3.18 -6.11
C ILE A 22 4.55 -2.04 -6.24
N THR A 23 4.45 -1.26 -7.31
CA THR A 23 5.20 0.01 -7.48
C THR A 23 4.21 1.16 -7.57
N GLY A 24 4.44 2.21 -6.79
CA GLY A 24 3.71 3.46 -6.85
C GLY A 24 4.40 4.41 -7.81
N GLU A 25 3.62 5.04 -8.69
CA GLU A 25 4.11 5.98 -9.69
C GLU A 25 3.32 7.29 -9.59
N VAL A 26 4.04 8.41 -9.55
CA VAL A 26 3.46 9.76 -9.53
C VAL A 26 4.01 10.53 -10.73
N HIS A 27 3.11 10.97 -11.60
CA HIS A 27 3.44 11.82 -12.74
C HIS A 27 3.24 13.28 -12.35
N LEU A 28 4.32 14.05 -12.40
CA LEU A 28 4.30 15.48 -12.14
C LEU A 28 4.00 16.26 -13.42
N ALA A 29 3.54 17.51 -13.27
CA ALA A 29 3.13 18.36 -14.38
C ALA A 29 4.28 18.72 -15.33
N ASP A 30 5.53 18.67 -14.85
CA ASP A 30 6.75 18.91 -15.62
C ASP A 30 7.24 17.68 -16.40
N GLY A 31 6.51 16.55 -16.32
CA GLY A 31 6.89 15.28 -16.93
C GLY A 31 7.80 14.41 -16.07
N THR A 32 8.21 14.88 -14.88
CA THR A 32 8.96 14.06 -13.93
C THR A 32 8.09 12.91 -13.44
N VAL A 33 8.68 11.72 -13.36
CA VAL A 33 8.03 10.51 -12.86
C VAL A 33 8.73 10.01 -11.61
N ILE A 34 8.02 10.03 -10.50
CA ILE A 34 8.50 9.50 -9.24
C ILE A 34 8.02 8.05 -9.11
N LYS A 35 8.95 7.10 -8.97
CA LYS A 35 8.63 5.68 -8.75
C LYS A 35 9.14 5.22 -7.39
N THR A 36 8.34 4.45 -6.67
CA THR A 36 8.73 3.89 -5.38
C THR A 36 8.04 2.56 -5.08
N ASP A 37 8.74 1.68 -4.36
CA ASP A 37 8.16 0.47 -3.76
C ASP A 37 7.72 0.70 -2.30
N SER A 38 7.94 1.90 -1.76
CA SER A 38 7.57 2.27 -0.40
C SER A 38 6.15 2.84 -0.40
N ILE A 39 5.18 1.91 -0.33
CA ILE A 39 3.74 2.18 -0.43
C ILE A 39 3.07 1.71 0.85
N ARG A 40 2.19 2.54 1.41
CA ARG A 40 1.35 2.16 2.55
C ARG A 40 -0.07 2.68 2.37
N VAL A 41 -1.05 1.83 2.68
CA VAL A 41 -2.46 2.18 2.69
C VAL A 41 -2.88 2.43 4.13
N ASP A 42 -3.03 3.69 4.51
CA ASP A 42 -3.56 4.08 5.82
C ASP A 42 -5.09 4.08 5.76
N MET A 43 -5.67 3.03 6.33
CA MET A 43 -7.10 2.73 6.24
C MET A 43 -7.98 3.63 7.09
N ASP A 44 -7.44 4.18 8.19
CA ASP A 44 -8.16 5.05 9.12
C ASP A 44 -8.18 6.49 8.59
N GLY A 45 -7.06 6.95 8.05
CA GLY A 45 -6.95 8.28 7.44
C GLY A 45 -7.47 8.37 6.00
N GLY A 46 -7.70 7.24 5.34
CA GLY A 46 -8.09 7.20 3.92
C GLY A 46 -6.99 7.69 2.98
N ARG A 47 -5.72 7.34 3.27
CA ARG A 47 -4.54 7.85 2.56
C ARG A 47 -3.73 6.72 1.94
N ILE A 48 -3.13 6.99 0.79
CA ILE A 48 -2.03 6.20 0.24
C ILE A 48 -0.76 7.03 0.41
N ILE A 49 0.22 6.49 1.13
CA ILE A 49 1.48 7.16 1.43
C ILE A 49 2.57 6.54 0.56
N LEU A 50 3.17 7.37 -0.29
CA LEU A 50 4.31 7.03 -1.15
C LEU A 50 5.53 7.81 -0.66
N SER A 51 6.64 7.11 -0.45
CA SER A 51 7.91 7.74 -0.04
C SER A 51 8.98 7.48 -1.08
N GLU A 52 9.68 8.52 -1.56
CA GLU A 52 10.87 8.33 -2.40
C GLU A 52 12.01 7.65 -1.65
N LYS A 53 12.91 6.97 -2.36
CA LYS A 53 14.10 6.29 -1.80
C LYS A 53 14.98 7.20 -0.95
N THR A 54 15.08 8.47 -1.33
CA THR A 54 15.88 9.48 -0.64
C THR A 54 15.18 10.07 0.58
N SER A 55 13.89 9.80 0.77
CA SER A 55 13.13 10.30 1.91
C SER A 55 13.46 9.53 3.19
N LEU A 56 13.56 10.26 4.30
CA LEU A 56 13.63 9.68 5.66
C LEU A 56 12.42 8.78 5.98
N MET A 57 11.33 8.94 5.24
CA MET A 57 10.12 8.13 5.40
C MET A 57 10.15 6.82 4.61
N TYR A 58 11.15 6.56 3.77
CA TYR A 58 11.17 5.37 2.91
C TYR A 58 11.11 4.06 3.71
N GLU A 59 12.09 3.86 4.59
CA GLU A 59 12.19 2.66 5.43
C GLU A 59 11.12 2.62 6.51
N THR A 60 10.79 3.78 7.09
CA THR A 60 9.73 3.90 8.10
C THR A 60 8.39 3.45 7.52
N ASN A 61 8.05 3.90 6.32
CA ASN A 61 6.80 3.51 5.66
C ASN A 61 6.78 2.00 5.32
N LYS A 62 7.92 1.43 4.88
CA LYS A 62 8.09 -0.02 4.63
C LYS A 62 8.11 -0.87 5.90
N LYS A 63 8.24 -0.30 7.09
CA LYS A 63 8.13 -1.07 8.36
C LYS A 63 6.74 -0.95 8.97
N ASN A 64 6.10 0.21 8.86
CA ASN A 64 4.83 0.47 9.52
C ASN A 64 3.68 -0.42 9.02
N TRP A 65 3.69 -0.84 7.74
CA TRP A 65 2.66 -1.75 7.23
C TRP A 65 2.69 -3.13 7.92
N ILE A 66 3.86 -3.57 8.41
CA ILE A 66 3.99 -4.85 9.14
C ILE A 66 3.17 -4.80 10.42
N GLN A 67 3.18 -3.65 11.11
CA GLN A 67 2.44 -3.47 12.34
C GLN A 67 0.93 -3.52 12.10
N GLU A 68 0.45 -2.87 11.02
CA GLU A 68 -0.95 -2.93 10.59
C GLU A 68 -1.38 -4.37 10.25
N LEU A 69 -0.52 -5.14 9.56
CA LEU A 69 -0.78 -6.56 9.27
C LEU A 69 -0.88 -7.39 10.55
N ILE A 70 0.03 -7.19 11.51
CA ILE A 70 0.01 -7.87 12.82
C ILE A 70 -1.29 -7.55 13.56
N PHE A 71 -1.72 -6.28 13.58
CA PHE A 71 -2.99 -5.90 14.20
C PHE A 71 -4.18 -6.62 13.55
N TYR A 72 -4.23 -6.66 12.22
CA TYR A 72 -5.28 -7.37 11.50
C TYR A 72 -5.30 -8.88 11.81
N GLN A 73 -4.14 -9.55 11.77
CA GLN A 73 -4.03 -10.97 12.08
C GLN A 73 -4.48 -11.29 13.52
N ASN A 74 -4.11 -10.44 14.48
CA ASN A 74 -4.52 -10.58 15.88
C ASN A 74 -6.03 -10.38 16.06
N LYS A 75 -6.64 -9.44 15.34
CA LYS A 75 -8.10 -9.24 15.34
C LYS A 75 -8.81 -10.49 14.82
N LYS A 76 -8.35 -11.08 13.72
CA LYS A 76 -8.90 -12.34 13.18
C LYS A 76 -8.84 -13.48 14.20
N ARG A 77 -7.70 -13.66 14.87
CA ARG A 77 -7.51 -14.71 15.89
C ARG A 77 -8.43 -14.58 17.12
N ARG A 78 -8.79 -13.36 17.51
CA ARG A 78 -9.72 -13.13 18.64
C ARG A 78 -11.19 -13.29 18.26
N SER A 79 -11.49 -13.32 16.96
CA SER A 79 -12.85 -13.39 16.42
C SER A 79 -13.23 -14.81 15.96
N ALA A 80 -12.30 -15.76 16.08
CA ALA A 80 -12.45 -17.19 15.76
C ALA A 80 -12.44 -18.00 17.05
#